data_AF-A0A8J5ZNG1-F1
#
_entry.id   AF-A0A8J5ZNG1-F1
#
_cell.length_a   1.000
_cell.length_b   1.000
_cell.length_c   1.000
_cell.angle_alpha   90.00
_cell.angle_beta   90.00
_cell.angle_gamma   90.00
#
_symmetry.space_group_name_H-M   'P 1'
#
loop_
_entity.id
_entity.type
_entity.pdbx_description
1 polymer ?
#
loop_
_entity_poly.entity_id
_entity_poly.type
_entity_poly.pdbx_seq_one_letter_code
_entity_poly.pdbx_strand_id
1 'polypeptide(L)'
;LNMNSAPTFMNFPAKGKPKRGDTYELQVRGFSAEQIARWIADRTDVNIRVIRPPNYAGPLMLGLLLAVIGGLVYLRRSNMEFLFNKTGWAFAALCFVLAMTSGQMWNHIRGPPYAHKNPHTGHV
;
A
#
# COMPACT_ATOMS: atom_id res chain seq x y z
N LEU A 1 -23.70 21.43 6.97
CA LEU A 1 -23.36 20.01 6.75
C LEU A 1 -23.12 19.21 8.06
N ASN A 2 -22.93 19.81 9.25
CA ASN A 2 -22.83 19.09 10.55
C ASN A 2 -21.94 17.83 10.53
N MET A 3 -20.73 17.97 9.98
CA MET A 3 -19.77 16.87 9.86
C MET A 3 -18.72 17.01 10.95
N ASN A 4 -18.60 15.98 11.80
CA ASN A 4 -17.66 15.95 12.92
C ASN A 4 -16.40 15.10 12.62
N SER A 5 -16.33 14.51 11.44
CA SER A 5 -15.22 13.68 10.98
C SER A 5 -14.91 13.96 9.51
N ALA A 6 -13.65 13.78 9.14
CA ALA A 6 -13.14 13.87 7.78
C ALA A 6 -12.30 12.61 7.49
N PRO A 7 -12.16 12.19 6.22
CA PRO A 7 -12.71 12.79 5.00
C PRO A 7 -14.13 12.32 4.67
N THR A 8 -14.87 13.10 3.88
CA THR A 8 -16.19 12.71 3.35
C THR A 8 -16.37 13.30 1.96
N PHE A 9 -16.86 12.48 1.02
CA PHE A 9 -17.12 12.91 -0.35
C PHE A 9 -18.62 13.12 -0.55
N MET A 10 -18.99 14.26 -1.12
CA MET A 10 -20.38 14.63 -1.40
C MET A 10 -20.51 15.16 -2.83
N ASN A 11 -21.58 14.76 -3.51
CA ASN A 11 -21.96 15.26 -4.82
C ASN A 11 -23.07 16.32 -4.67
N PHE A 12 -22.89 17.49 -5.27
CA PHE A 12 -23.92 18.53 -5.24
C PHE A 12 -24.56 18.62 -6.64
N PRO A 13 -25.82 18.18 -6.82
CA PRO A 13 -26.46 18.21 -8.13
C PRO A 13 -26.71 19.66 -8.58
N ALA A 14 -26.72 19.89 -9.90
CA ALA A 14 -26.93 21.22 -10.48
C ALA A 14 -28.27 21.88 -10.10
N LYS A 15 -29.27 21.07 -9.70
CA LYS A 15 -30.57 21.55 -9.20
C LYS A 15 -31.00 20.74 -7.97
N GLY A 16 -31.50 21.44 -6.96
CA GLY A 16 -32.06 20.84 -5.75
C GLY A 16 -31.05 20.63 -4.63
N LYS A 17 -31.51 20.01 -3.54
CA LYS A 17 -30.67 19.66 -2.38
C LYS A 17 -30.02 18.28 -2.58
N PRO A 18 -28.81 18.05 -2.05
CA PRO A 18 -28.17 16.73 -2.07
C PRO A 18 -29.06 15.66 -1.43
N LYS A 19 -29.21 14.53 -2.12
CA LYS A 19 -29.93 13.36 -1.59
C LYS A 19 -28.99 12.51 -0.75
N ARG A 20 -29.53 11.58 0.05
CA ARG A 20 -28.71 10.67 0.88
C ARG A 20 -27.69 9.85 0.06
N GLY A 21 -28.01 9.48 -1.18
CA GLY A 21 -27.09 8.79 -2.10
C GLY A 21 -26.01 9.67 -2.73
N ASP A 22 -26.09 10.99 -2.53
CA ASP A 22 -25.04 11.94 -2.92
C ASP A 22 -23.96 12.09 -1.85
N THR A 23 -24.08 11.41 -0.70
CA THR A 23 -22.97 11.27 0.25
C THR A 23 -22.32 9.92 0.02
N TYR A 24 -21.02 9.92 -0.26
CA TYR A 24 -20.27 8.69 -0.45
C TYR A 24 -19.99 8.03 0.91
N GLU A 25 -20.46 6.79 1.07
CA GLU A 25 -20.23 5.99 2.26
C GLU A 25 -18.82 5.38 2.27
N LEU A 26 -17.85 6.19 2.70
CA LEU A 26 -16.43 5.82 2.74
C LEU A 26 -16.16 4.57 3.59
N GLN A 27 -16.92 4.37 4.67
CA GLN A 27 -16.76 3.23 5.59
C GLN A 27 -17.11 1.89 4.93
N VAL A 28 -18.07 1.87 4.01
CA VAL A 28 -18.56 0.64 3.37
C VAL A 28 -17.85 0.41 2.05
N ARG A 29 -17.69 1.47 1.25
CA ARG A 29 -17.16 1.35 -0.10
C ARG A 29 -15.63 1.38 -0.13
N GLY A 30 -14.96 2.00 0.84
CA GLY A 30 -13.50 2.18 0.80
C GLY A 30 -13.08 3.43 0.03
N PHE A 31 -11.77 3.71 -0.05
CA PHE A 31 -11.23 4.96 -0.60
C PHE A 31 -10.55 4.79 -1.97
N SER A 32 -10.80 3.69 -2.68
CA SER A 32 -10.17 3.47 -3.99
C SER A 32 -10.68 4.49 -5.03
N ALA A 33 -9.76 5.02 -5.83
CA ALA A 33 -10.10 5.99 -6.87
C ALA A 33 -11.13 5.43 -7.86
N GLU A 34 -11.08 4.13 -8.16
CA GLU A 34 -12.02 3.46 -9.06
C GLU A 34 -13.44 3.42 -8.49
N GLN A 35 -13.59 3.19 -7.18
CA GLN A 35 -14.92 3.17 -6.56
C GLN A 35 -15.52 4.58 -6.46
N ILE A 36 -14.69 5.60 -6.24
CA ILE A 36 -15.13 7.00 -6.28
C ILE A 36 -15.54 7.36 -7.70
N ALA A 37 -14.74 7.00 -8.72
CA ALA A 37 -15.07 7.23 -10.12
C ALA A 37 -16.37 6.54 -10.55
N ARG A 38 -16.59 5.29 -10.12
CA ARG A 38 -17.87 4.58 -10.35
C ARG A 38 -19.04 5.28 -9.68
N TRP A 39 -18.89 5.71 -8.43
CA TRP A 39 -19.94 6.46 -7.75
C TRP A 39 -20.25 7.79 -8.45
N ILE A 40 -19.23 8.51 -8.93
CA ILE A 40 -19.44 9.74 -9.72
C ILE A 40 -20.20 9.41 -11.01
N ALA A 41 -19.82 8.34 -11.73
CA ALA A 41 -20.53 7.89 -12.92
C ALA A 41 -22.00 7.56 -12.61
N ASP A 42 -22.29 6.83 -11.53
CA ASP A 42 -23.67 6.50 -11.12
C ASP A 42 -24.52 7.74 -10.78
N ARG A 43 -23.88 8.83 -10.30
CA ARG A 43 -24.60 10.05 -9.86
C ARG A 43 -24.68 11.14 -10.91
N THR A 44 -23.72 11.20 -11.83
CA THR A 44 -23.54 12.31 -12.77
C THR A 44 -23.50 11.89 -14.24
N ASP A 45 -23.52 10.58 -14.51
CA ASP A 45 -23.31 9.99 -15.84
C ASP A 45 -21.94 10.34 -16.47
N VAL A 46 -21.03 10.90 -15.65
CA VAL A 46 -19.65 11.24 -16.06
C VAL A 46 -18.73 10.09 -15.70
N ASN A 47 -18.21 9.40 -16.71
CA ASN A 47 -17.30 8.29 -16.52
C ASN A 47 -15.83 8.77 -16.44
N ILE A 48 -15.23 8.70 -15.25
CA ILE A 48 -13.84 9.11 -15.01
C ILE A 48 -12.90 7.90 -15.15
N ARG A 49 -11.98 7.93 -16.11
CA ARG A 49 -10.97 6.89 -16.27
C ARG A 49 -9.82 7.09 -15.29
N VAL A 50 -9.77 6.26 -14.26
CA VAL A 50 -8.64 6.23 -13.31
C VAL A 50 -7.43 5.58 -13.95
N ILE A 51 -6.33 6.30 -14.03
CA ILE A 51 -5.04 5.79 -14.52
C ILE A 51 -4.08 5.78 -13.34
N ARG A 52 -3.62 4.59 -12.95
CA ARG A 52 -2.59 4.44 -11.92
C ARG A 52 -1.23 4.52 -12.60
N PRO A 53 -0.27 5.32 -12.08
CA PRO A 53 1.09 5.26 -12.58
C PRO A 53 1.63 3.84 -12.40
N PRO A 54 2.32 3.27 -13.41
CA PRO A 54 2.90 1.94 -13.29
C PRO A 54 3.82 1.86 -12.07
N ASN A 55 3.59 0.84 -11.23
CA ASN A 55 4.42 0.60 -10.06
C ASN A 55 5.75 -0.05 -10.48
N TYR A 56 6.77 0.78 -10.65
CA TYR A 56 8.13 0.32 -10.97
C TYR A 56 8.86 -0.30 -9.78
N ALA A 57 8.41 -0.08 -8.54
CA ALA A 57 9.08 -0.60 -7.35
C ALA A 57 9.04 -2.13 -7.31
N GLY A 58 7.92 -2.75 -7.71
CA GLY A 58 7.80 -4.22 -7.75
C GLY A 58 8.82 -4.88 -8.69
N PRO A 59 8.83 -4.53 -9.99
CA PRO A 59 9.81 -5.04 -10.95
C PRO A 59 11.26 -4.73 -10.57
N LEU A 60 11.52 -3.54 -10.00
CA LEU A 60 12.87 -3.14 -9.58
C LEU A 60 13.37 -3.97 -8.40
N MET A 61 12.53 -4.22 -7.39
CA MET A 61 12.88 -5.09 -6.26
C MET A 61 13.10 -6.54 -6.69
N LEU A 62 12.29 -7.04 -7.62
CA LEU A 62 12.49 -8.37 -8.20
C LEU A 62 13.81 -8.45 -8.99
N GLY A 63 14.10 -7.44 -9.80
CA GLY A 63 15.36 -7.34 -10.55
C GLY A 63 16.57 -7.30 -9.63
N LEU A 64 16.52 -6.52 -8.55
CA LEU A 64 17.56 -6.46 -7.52
C LEU A 64 17.75 -7.84 -6.87
N LEU A 65 16.67 -8.51 -6.47
CA LEU A 65 16.73 -9.83 -5.85
C LEU A 65 17.40 -10.85 -6.77
N LEU A 66 17.00 -10.87 -8.04
CA LEU A 66 17.58 -11.77 -9.06
C LEU A 66 19.06 -11.44 -9.32
N ALA A 67 19.43 -10.16 -9.34
CA ALA A 67 20.82 -9.75 -9.49
C ALA A 67 21.69 -10.17 -8.30
N VAL A 68 21.17 -10.08 -7.07
CA VAL A 68 21.88 -10.55 -5.86
C VAL A 68 22.03 -12.07 -5.86
N ILE A 69 20.96 -12.81 -6.17
CA ILE A 69 21.02 -14.28 -6.27
C ILE A 69 21.98 -14.70 -7.38
N GLY A 70 21.88 -14.09 -8.57
CA GLY A 70 22.75 -14.34 -9.70
C GLY A 70 24.22 -14.02 -9.40
N GLY A 71 24.48 -12.89 -8.73
CA GLY A 71 25.80 -12.48 -8.29
C GLY A 71 26.40 -13.44 -7.26
N LEU A 72 25.62 -13.88 -6.27
CA LEU A 72 26.04 -14.88 -5.28
C LEU A 72 26.36 -16.22 -5.95
N VAL A 73 25.50 -16.70 -6.85
CA VAL A 73 25.70 -17.95 -7.60
C VAL A 73 26.93 -17.85 -8.52
N TYR A 74 27.14 -16.70 -9.16
CA TYR A 74 28.29 -16.48 -10.04
C TYR A 74 29.61 -16.46 -9.26
N LEU A 75 29.69 -15.69 -8.16
CA LEU A 75 30.89 -15.58 -7.33
C LEU A 75 31.19 -16.87 -6.54
N ARG A 76 30.17 -17.66 -6.20
CA ARG A 76 30.32 -18.92 -5.44
C ARG A 76 30.15 -20.17 -6.30
N ARG A 77 30.25 -20.07 -7.63
CA ARG A 77 30.05 -21.21 -8.55
C ARG A 77 30.94 -22.43 -8.26
N SER A 78 32.07 -22.22 -7.58
CA SER A 78 33.01 -23.29 -7.19
C SER A 78 32.73 -23.93 -5.81
N ASN A 79 32.06 -23.24 -4.87
CA ASN A 79 31.83 -23.74 -3.51
C ASN A 79 30.33 -23.89 -3.23
N MET A 80 29.77 -25.04 -3.60
CA MET A 80 28.39 -25.43 -3.23
C MET A 80 28.22 -25.73 -1.73
N GLU A 81 29.29 -25.66 -0.93
CA GLU A 81 29.25 -25.84 0.54
C GLU A 81 28.32 -24.84 1.25
N PHE A 82 28.10 -23.65 0.68
CA PHE A 82 27.16 -22.67 1.24
C PHE A 82 25.71 -23.17 1.21
N LEU A 83 25.28 -23.86 0.16
CA LEU A 83 23.94 -24.45 0.09
C LEU A 83 23.75 -25.59 1.10
N PHE A 84 24.82 -26.27 1.50
CA PHE A 84 24.77 -27.35 2.49
C PHE A 84 25.11 -26.89 3.92
N ASN A 85 25.43 -25.61 4.13
CA ASN A 85 25.75 -25.07 5.44
C ASN A 85 24.48 -24.93 6.32
N LYS A 86 24.25 -25.92 7.18
CA LYS A 86 23.11 -25.97 8.11
C LYS A 86 23.03 -24.76 9.05
N THR A 87 24.16 -24.20 9.46
CA THR A 87 24.22 -23.01 10.34
C THR A 87 23.77 -21.76 9.60
N GLY A 88 24.13 -21.62 8.31
CA GLY A 88 23.68 -20.50 7.47
C GLY A 88 22.17 -20.51 7.26
N TRP A 89 21.59 -21.67 6.96
CA TRP A 89 20.14 -21.84 6.85
C TRP A 89 19.40 -21.63 8.18
N ALA A 90 19.96 -22.12 9.29
CA ALA A 90 19.39 -21.90 10.61
C ALA A 90 19.34 -20.41 10.98
N PHE A 91 20.41 -19.66 10.69
CA PHE A 91 20.46 -18.22 10.90
C PHE A 91 19.47 -17.47 10.00
N ALA A 92 19.40 -17.81 8.71
CA ALA A 92 18.44 -17.22 7.78
C ALA A 92 16.98 -17.48 8.21
N ALA A 93 16.68 -18.70 8.66
CA ALA A 93 15.36 -19.04 9.19
C ALA A 93 15.04 -18.26 10.47
N LEU A 94 15.99 -18.10 11.38
CA LEU A 94 15.82 -17.29 12.59
C LEU A 94 15.53 -15.82 12.24
N CYS A 95 16.31 -15.21 11.34
CA CYS A 95 16.08 -13.85 10.87
C CYS A 95 14.69 -13.69 10.21
N PHE A 96 14.26 -14.68 9.43
CA PHE A 96 12.94 -14.67 8.82
C PHE A 96 11.82 -14.72 9.86
N VAL A 97 11.91 -15.63 10.84
CA VAL A 97 10.93 -15.72 11.93
C VAL A 97 10.88 -14.41 12.73
N LEU A 98 12.03 -13.85 13.11
CA LEU A 98 12.11 -12.60 13.83
C LEU A 98 11.50 -11.43 13.04
N ALA A 99 11.77 -11.34 11.73
CA ALA A 99 11.17 -10.30 10.88
C ALA A 99 9.66 -10.46 10.74
N MET A 100 9.16 -11.69 10.67
CA MET A 100 7.73 -11.99 10.62
C MET A 100 7.04 -11.70 11.95
N THR A 101 7.69 -11.97 13.09
CA THR A 101 7.14 -11.69 14.43
C THR A 101 7.32 -10.24 14.88
N SER A 102 8.25 -9.47 14.29
CA SER A 102 8.50 -8.06 14.65
C SER A 102 7.43 -7.09 14.14
N GLY A 103 6.29 -7.59 13.65
CA GLY A 103 5.19 -6.76 13.17
C GLY A 103 5.42 -6.13 11.79
N GLN A 104 6.40 -6.59 10.99
CA GLN A 104 6.60 -6.09 9.62
C GLN A 104 5.36 -6.25 8.74
N MET A 105 4.64 -7.37 8.86
CA MET A 105 3.37 -7.54 8.15
C MET A 105 2.28 -6.60 8.67
N TRP A 106 2.28 -6.28 9.98
CA TRP A 106 1.34 -5.30 10.54
C TRP A 106 1.62 -3.90 9.98
N ASN A 107 2.90 -3.51 9.87
CA ASN A 107 3.32 -2.26 9.22
C ASN A 107 2.96 -2.25 7.73
N HIS A 108 3.16 -3.36 7.02
CA HIS A 108 2.85 -3.48 5.59
C HIS A 108 1.34 -3.42 5.30
N ILE A 109 0.51 -4.04 6.14
CA ILE A 109 -0.95 -4.09 5.94
C ILE A 109 -1.63 -2.79 6.40
N ARG A 110 -1.21 -2.24 7.54
CA ARG A 110 -1.90 -1.08 8.13
C ARG A 110 -1.28 0.26 7.79
N GLY A 111 -0.03 0.28 7.33
CA GLY A 111 0.67 1.50 6.91
C GLY A 111 0.54 2.66 7.90
N PRO A 112 0.73 2.45 9.22
CA PRO A 112 0.66 3.56 10.17
C PRO A 112 1.66 4.65 9.76
N PRO A 113 1.30 5.94 9.86
CA PRO A 113 2.20 7.02 9.50
C PRO A 113 3.46 6.96 10.38
N TYR A 114 4.63 6.79 9.74
CA TYR A 114 5.93 6.64 10.40
C TYR A 114 6.31 7.81 11.32
N ALA A 115 5.71 8.99 11.12
CA ALA A 115 5.81 10.14 12.01
C ALA A 115 4.45 10.84 12.12
N HIS A 116 3.95 11.00 13.35
CA HIS A 116 2.85 11.91 13.63
C HIS A 116 3.44 13.33 13.78
N LYS A 117 3.15 14.22 12.83
CA LYS A 117 3.49 15.64 12.98
C LYS A 117 2.78 16.21 14.20
N ASN A 118 3.52 16.86 15.09
CA ASN A 118 2.95 17.52 16.25
C ASN A 118 2.02 18.66 15.78
N PRO A 119 0.71 18.66 16.13
CA PRO A 119 -0.26 19.66 15.67
C PRO A 119 0.08 21.10 16.06
N HIS A 120 0.95 21.30 17.05
CA HIS A 120 1.30 22.62 17.56
C HIS A 120 2.62 23.18 17.04
N THR A 121 3.52 22.34 16.53
CA THR A 121 4.89 22.77 16.17
C THR A 121 5.33 22.36 14.77
N GLY A 122 4.56 21.53 14.04
CA GLY A 122 4.80 21.23 12.62
C GLY A 122 6.08 20.45 12.29
N HIS A 123 6.92 20.17 13.29
CA HIS A 123 8.13 19.36 13.14
C HIS A 123 7.79 17.86 13.10
N VAL A 124 8.53 17.13 12.27
CA VAL A 124 8.51 15.67 12.08
C VAL A 124 9.50 14.97 13.00
#